data_AF-A0A9C9GC73-F1
#
_entry.id   AF-A0A9C9GC73-F1
#
_cell.length_a   1.000
_cell.length_b   1.000
_cell.length_c   1.000
_cell.angle_alpha   90.00
_cell.angle_beta   90.00
_cell.angle_gamma   90.00
#
_symmetry.space_group_name_H-M   'P 1'
#
loop_
_entity.id
_entity.type
_entity.pdbx_description
1 polymer ?
#
loop_
_entity_poly.entity_id
_entity_poly.type
_entity_poly.pdbx_seq_one_letter_code
_entity_poly.pdbx_strand_id
1 'polypeptide(L)'
;MFLKEFFIGRYGPLPESGRQSLSSYNLFYGPNEDGKTLTLDAFLKMLFEKKANRSFTRLKRVDELPEGYLLLSDKEGRHIKLPVDGTVEDFFNLNAREFNIIFVIRDSDLLISEEGDF
;
A
#
# COMPACT_ATOMS: atom_id res chain seq x y z
N MET A 1 -12.92 -2.41 -7.79
CA MET A 1 -12.20 -1.25 -7.22
C MET A 1 -10.90 -1.10 -7.99
N PHE A 2 -10.56 0.11 -8.43
CA PHE A 2 -9.28 0.44 -9.04
C PHE A 2 -8.66 1.64 -8.32
N LEU A 3 -7.38 1.57 -7.98
CA LEU A 3 -6.64 2.72 -7.49
C LEU A 3 -6.21 3.57 -8.69
N LYS A 4 -6.66 4.83 -8.74
CA LYS A 4 -6.44 5.75 -9.86
C LYS A 4 -5.34 6.76 -9.61
N GLU A 5 -5.19 7.17 -8.37
CA GLU A 5 -4.23 8.19 -7.97
C GLU A 5 -3.92 8.05 -6.49
N PHE A 6 -2.73 8.44 -6.10
CA PHE A 6 -2.39 8.61 -4.69
C PHE A 6 -1.52 9.85 -4.47
N PHE A 7 -1.53 10.33 -3.23
CA PHE A 7 -0.60 11.30 -2.71
C PHE A 7 -0.20 10.85 -1.31
N ILE A 8 1.11 10.80 -1.04
CA ILE A 8 1.66 10.59 0.30
C ILE A 8 2.54 11.80 0.59
N GLY A 9 2.08 12.65 1.51
CA GLY A 9 2.80 13.84 1.96
C GLY A 9 3.84 13.50 3.01
N ARG A 10 3.43 12.84 4.09
CA ARG A 10 4.33 12.41 5.18
C ARG A 10 4.05 10.98 5.60
N TYR A 11 5.10 10.16 5.57
CA TYR A 11 5.04 8.80 6.10
C TYR A 11 6.44 8.21 6.35
N GLY A 12 6.89 8.22 7.60
CA GLY A 12 8.22 7.76 7.97
C GLY A 12 9.32 8.47 7.16
N PRO A 13 10.32 7.75 6.65
CA PRO A 13 11.38 8.33 5.80
C PRO A 13 10.96 8.48 4.33
N LEU A 14 9.70 8.20 3.97
CA LEU A 14 9.28 8.27 2.57
C LEU A 14 9.31 9.74 2.10
N PRO A 15 10.02 10.05 1.01
CA PRO A 15 10.02 11.40 0.47
C PRO A 15 8.63 11.76 -0.09
N GLU A 16 8.25 13.03 0.04
CA GLU A 16 7.07 13.54 -0.63
C GLU A 16 7.25 13.43 -2.15
N SER A 17 6.36 12.71 -2.80
CA SER A 17 6.43 12.41 -4.25
C SER A 17 5.39 13.18 -5.06
N GLY A 18 4.65 14.09 -4.43
CA GLY A 18 3.51 14.75 -5.05
C GLY A 18 2.43 13.76 -5.48
N ARG A 19 1.55 14.22 -6.38
CA ARG A 19 0.40 13.44 -6.84
C ARG A 19 0.82 12.46 -7.95
N GLN A 20 0.53 11.19 -7.75
CA GLN A 20 0.90 10.11 -8.65
C GLN A 20 -0.34 9.45 -9.26
N SER A 21 -0.51 9.58 -10.57
CA SER A 21 -1.58 8.89 -11.31
C SER A 21 -1.17 7.47 -11.66
N LEU A 22 -2.12 6.54 -11.54
CA LEU A 22 -1.91 5.11 -11.73
C LEU A 22 -2.71 4.58 -12.92
N SER A 23 -2.12 3.61 -13.61
CA SER A 23 -2.76 2.89 -14.71
C SER A 23 -3.24 1.51 -14.25
N SER A 24 -3.75 0.69 -15.17
CA SER A 24 -4.12 -0.71 -14.89
C SER A 24 -2.93 -1.57 -14.45
N TYR A 25 -1.69 -1.14 -14.77
CA TYR A 25 -0.45 -1.80 -14.38
C TYR A 25 0.59 -0.75 -13.96
N ASN A 26 1.20 -0.93 -12.80
CA ASN A 26 2.17 0.03 -12.26
C ASN A 26 3.38 -0.72 -11.72
N LEU A 27 4.57 -0.34 -12.18
CA LEU A 27 5.83 -0.90 -11.71
C LEU A 27 6.51 0.11 -10.78
N PHE A 28 6.64 -0.25 -9.51
CA PHE A 28 7.45 0.47 -8.53
C PHE A 28 8.79 -0.25 -8.40
N TYR A 29 9.86 0.36 -8.91
CA TYR A 29 11.21 -0.18 -8.86
C TYR A 29 12.19 0.88 -8.38
N GLY A 30 13.32 0.44 -7.83
CA GLY A 30 14.36 1.33 -7.31
C GLY A 30 15.33 0.58 -6.40
N PRO A 31 16.42 1.24 -5.94
CA PRO A 31 17.40 0.65 -5.03
C PRO A 31 16.81 0.16 -3.70
N ASN A 32 17.60 -0.57 -2.91
CA ASN A 32 17.21 -0.86 -1.52
C ASN A 32 16.94 0.44 -0.76
N GLU A 33 15.98 0.38 0.16
CA GLU A 33 15.57 1.52 1.01
C GLU A 33 14.89 2.69 0.29
N ASP A 34 14.68 2.60 -1.03
CA ASP A 34 14.00 3.62 -1.86
C ASP A 34 12.48 3.73 -1.61
N GLY A 35 11.99 3.25 -0.46
CA GLY A 35 10.60 3.46 -0.03
C GLY A 35 9.55 2.50 -0.60
N LYS A 36 9.87 1.59 -1.53
CA LYS A 36 8.89 0.65 -2.15
C LYS A 36 7.97 -0.05 -1.15
N THR A 37 8.55 -0.71 -0.13
CA THR A 37 7.76 -1.41 0.90
C THR A 37 6.99 -0.45 1.80
N LEU A 38 7.52 0.75 2.04
CA LEU A 38 6.83 1.79 2.81
C LEU A 38 5.63 2.36 2.05
N THR A 39 5.72 2.52 0.74
CA THR A 39 4.58 2.93 -0.11
C THR A 39 3.45 1.92 -0.03
N LEU A 40 3.76 0.62 -0.10
CA LEU A 40 2.74 -0.43 0.07
C LEU A 40 2.13 -0.43 1.48
N ASP A 41 2.94 -0.27 2.52
CA ASP A 41 2.47 -0.15 3.90
C ASP A 41 1.57 1.09 4.10
N ALA A 42 1.94 2.23 3.51
CA ALA A 42 1.11 3.43 3.49
C ALA A 42 -0.25 3.19 2.82
N PHE A 43 -0.27 2.51 1.67
CA PHE A 43 -1.53 2.19 0.98
C PHE A 43 -2.45 1.35 1.86
N LEU A 44 -1.92 0.34 2.52
CA LEU A 44 -2.73 -0.50 3.42
C LEU A 44 -3.29 0.28 4.59
N LYS A 45 -2.49 1.17 5.18
CA LYS A 45 -2.96 2.07 6.23
C LYS A 45 -3.98 3.09 5.75
N MET A 46 -3.87 3.60 4.53
CA MET A 46 -4.89 4.50 3.97
C MET A 46 -6.20 3.76 3.61
N LEU A 47 -6.12 2.49 3.21
CA LEU A 47 -7.30 1.68 2.88
C LEU A 47 -8.09 1.27 4.12
N PHE A 48 -7.40 0.91 5.21
CA PHE A 48 -8.00 0.27 6.40
C PHE A 48 -7.79 1.05 7.70
N GLU A 49 -7.14 2.20 7.66
CA GLU A 49 -6.80 3.04 8.81
C GLU A 49 -6.19 2.23 9.98
N LYS A 50 -6.71 2.41 11.19
CA LYS A 50 -6.27 1.72 12.41
C LYS A 50 -6.41 0.19 12.33
N LYS A 51 -7.27 -0.34 11.45
CA LYS A 51 -7.44 -1.79 11.27
C LYS A 51 -6.25 -2.41 10.52
N ALA A 52 -5.54 -1.63 9.69
CA ALA A 52 -4.34 -2.09 8.98
C ALA A 52 -3.29 -2.66 9.95
N ASN A 53 -3.04 -1.97 11.06
CA ASN A 53 -2.04 -2.37 12.06
C ASN A 53 -2.34 -3.73 12.72
N ARG A 54 -3.62 -4.12 12.80
CA ARG A 54 -4.03 -5.42 13.37
C ARG A 54 -3.92 -6.56 12.36
N SER A 55 -4.19 -6.26 11.09
CA SER A 55 -4.21 -7.28 10.03
C SER A 55 -2.85 -7.51 9.38
N PHE A 56 -1.97 -6.50 9.34
CA PHE A 56 -0.69 -6.56 8.62
C PHE A 56 0.52 -6.48 9.56
N THR A 57 0.58 -7.38 10.56
CA THR A 57 1.63 -7.37 11.59
C THR A 57 3.06 -7.47 11.03
N ARG A 58 3.25 -8.13 9.89
CA ARG A 58 4.54 -8.27 9.20
C ARG A 58 4.94 -7.06 8.34
N LEU A 59 4.00 -6.16 8.05
CA LEU A 59 4.23 -4.96 7.23
C LEU A 59 4.30 -3.67 8.05
N LYS A 60 4.09 -3.73 9.38
CA LYS A 60 4.14 -2.58 10.29
C LYS A 60 5.56 -1.97 10.36
N ARG A 61 5.93 -1.15 9.36
CA ARG A 61 7.27 -0.53 9.24
C ARG A 61 7.42 0.71 10.10
N VAL A 62 6.34 1.45 10.29
CA VAL A 62 6.27 2.69 11.07
C VAL A 62 5.01 2.67 11.95
N ASP A 63 5.00 3.40 13.06
CA ASP A 63 3.83 3.43 13.97
C ASP A 63 2.76 4.45 13.55
N GLU A 64 3.18 5.54 12.90
CA GLU A 64 2.29 6.62 12.47
C GLU A 64 1.36 6.22 11.30
N LEU A 65 0.33 7.03 11.08
CA LEU A 65 -0.53 6.95 9.91
C LEU A 65 0.00 7.90 8.83
N PRO A 66 -0.05 7.51 7.54
CA PRO A 66 0.41 8.37 6.47
C PRO A 66 -0.52 9.58 6.28
N GLU A 67 0.07 10.74 6.04
CA GLU A 67 -0.66 11.92 5.57
C GLU A 67 -0.81 11.85 4.05
N GLY A 68 -2.04 11.99 3.54
CA GLY A 68 -2.29 11.96 2.11
C GLY A 68 -3.66 11.41 1.74
N TYR A 69 -3.79 10.90 0.52
CA TYR A 69 -5.04 10.27 0.06
C TYR A 69 -4.82 9.19 -0.99
N LEU A 70 -5.82 8.31 -1.09
CA LEU A 70 -6.02 7.39 -2.21
C LEU A 70 -7.28 7.77 -2.97
N LEU A 71 -7.19 7.89 -4.29
CA LEU A 71 -8.36 8.04 -5.15
C LEU A 71 -8.69 6.68 -5.79
N LEU A 72 -9.82 6.13 -5.39
CA LEU A 72 -10.35 4.88 -5.90
C LEU A 72 -11.45 5.14 -6.93
N SER A 73 -11.66 4.18 -7.83
CA SER A 73 -12.87 4.11 -8.64
C SER A 73 -13.56 2.75 -8.51
N ASP A 74 -14.89 2.75 -8.52
CA ASP A 74 -15.67 1.53 -8.68
C ASP A 74 -15.76 1.10 -10.15
N LYS A 75 -16.56 0.05 -10.43
CA LYS A 75 -16.80 -0.43 -11.81
C LYS A 75 -17.71 0.48 -12.62
N GLU A 76 -18.48 1.35 -11.96
CA GLU A 76 -19.42 2.29 -12.56
C GLU A 76 -18.77 3.66 -12.84
N GLY A 77 -17.50 3.83 -12.44
CA GLY A 77 -16.72 5.05 -12.63
C GLY A 77 -16.89 6.08 -11.52
N ARG A 78 -17.57 5.75 -10.42
CA ARG A 78 -17.66 6.64 -9.25
C ARG A 78 -16.31 6.73 -8.55
N HIS A 79 -15.91 7.95 -8.23
CA HIS A 79 -14.67 8.25 -7.53
C HIS A 79 -14.89 8.34 -6.02
N ILE A 80 -13.99 7.74 -5.25
CA ILE A 80 -13.99 7.73 -3.79
C ILE A 80 -12.59 8.13 -3.32
N LYS A 81 -12.47 9.14 -2.49
CA LYS A 81 -11.21 9.65 -1.95
C LYS A 81 -11.04 9.26 -0.49
N LEU A 82 -10.15 8.33 -0.20
CA LEU A 82 -9.84 7.91 1.18
C LEU A 82 -8.72 8.79 1.76
N PRO A 83 -8.78 9.14 3.07
CA PRO A 83 -9.82 8.78 4.03
C PRO A 83 -11.02 9.77 4.05
N VAL A 84 -11.01 10.82 3.22
CA VAL A 84 -12.00 11.93 3.26
C VAL A 84 -13.45 11.44 3.14
N ASP A 85 -13.70 10.52 2.22
CA ASP A 85 -15.05 10.03 1.92
C ASP A 85 -15.44 8.84 2.82
N GLY A 86 -14.53 8.28 3.62
CA GLY A 86 -14.75 7.11 4.47
C GLY A 86 -13.64 6.07 4.34
N THR A 87 -13.99 4.79 4.57
CA THR A 87 -13.06 3.64 4.50
C THR A 87 -13.39 2.71 3.34
N VAL A 88 -12.45 1.84 2.94
CA VAL A 88 -12.70 0.89 1.84
C VAL A 88 -13.82 -0.12 2.17
N GLU A 89 -14.03 -0.42 3.46
CA GLU A 89 -15.10 -1.30 3.93
C GLU A 89 -16.48 -0.70 3.65
N ASP A 90 -16.64 0.62 3.83
CA ASP A 90 -17.92 1.34 3.65
C ASP A 90 -18.42 1.28 2.20
N PHE A 91 -17.50 1.23 1.24
CA PHE A 91 -17.83 1.31 -0.19
C PHE A 91 -17.76 -0.02 -0.94
N PHE A 92 -16.89 -0.94 -0.49
CA PHE A 92 -16.62 -2.18 -1.23
C PHE A 92 -16.91 -3.45 -0.43
N ASN A 93 -17.32 -3.33 0.85
CA ASN A 93 -17.49 -4.45 1.77
C ASN A 93 -16.23 -5.36 1.84
N LEU A 94 -15.05 -4.76 1.61
CA LEU A 94 -13.78 -5.46 1.62
C LEU A 94 -13.11 -5.29 2.97
N ASN A 95 -12.90 -6.38 3.69
CA ASN A 95 -12.22 -6.34 4.99
C ASN A 95 -10.70 -6.50 4.82
N ALA A 96 -9.94 -6.05 5.82
CA ALA A 96 -8.48 -6.11 5.78
C ALA A 96 -7.90 -7.55 5.64
N ARG A 97 -8.64 -8.60 6.02
CA ARG A 97 -8.18 -9.99 5.86
C ARG A 97 -8.21 -10.46 4.42
N GLU A 98 -9.09 -9.90 3.58
CA GLU A 98 -9.15 -10.22 2.15
C GLU A 98 -7.91 -9.69 1.40
N PHE A 99 -7.24 -8.69 1.96
CA PHE A 99 -5.97 -8.16 1.46
C PHE A 99 -4.75 -8.87 2.05
N ASN A 100 -4.92 -9.95 2.82
CA ASN A 100 -3.79 -10.82 3.20
C ASN A 100 -3.18 -11.57 2.00
N ILE A 101 -3.84 -11.54 0.83
CA ILE A 101 -3.29 -12.00 -0.45
C ILE A 101 -2.50 -10.85 -1.11
N ILE A 102 -1.66 -10.17 -0.34
CA ILE A 102 -0.62 -9.28 -0.88
C ILE A 102 0.69 -10.03 -0.74
N PHE A 103 1.22 -10.47 -1.88
CA PHE A 103 2.54 -11.07 -1.95
C PHE A 103 3.58 -9.96 -2.01
N VAL A 104 4.30 -9.77 -0.90
CA VAL A 104 5.55 -8.99 -0.91
C VAL A 104 6.68 -10.02 -0.97
N ILE A 105 7.21 -10.25 -2.17
CA ILE A 105 8.39 -11.09 -2.38
C ILE A 105 9.61 -10.17 -2.28
N ARG A 106 10.48 -10.42 -1.32
CA ARG A 106 11.78 -9.75 -1.18
C ARG A 106 12.85 -10.57 -1.88
N ASP A 107 13.93 -9.90 -2.26
CA ASP A 107 15.13 -10.58 -2.74
C ASP A 107 15.61 -11.67 -1.76
N SER A 108 15.57 -11.38 -0.45
CA SER A 108 15.86 -12.36 0.59
C SER A 108 14.92 -13.56 0.64
N ASP A 109 13.68 -13.40 0.16
CA ASP A 109 12.69 -14.50 0.10
C ASP A 109 12.92 -15.40 -1.14
N LEU A 110 13.74 -14.93 -2.09
CA LEU A 110 14.14 -15.67 -3.31
C LEU A 110 15.50 -16.38 -3.14
N LEU A 111 16.23 -16.10 -2.06
CA LEU A 111 17.47 -16.81 -1.74
C LEU A 111 17.15 -18.25 -1.37
N ILE A 112 17.71 -19.20 -2.12
CA ILE A 112 17.70 -20.61 -1.75
C ILE A 112 18.80 -20.80 -0.71
N SER A 113 18.47 -21.38 0.44
CA SER A 113 19.31 -21.46 1.64
C SER A 113 20.67 -22.17 1.50
N GLU A 114 21.09 -22.58 0.29
CA GLU A 114 22.25 -23.44 0.04
C GLU A 114 22.99 -23.10 -1.28
N GLU A 115 22.88 -21.87 -1.81
CA GLU A 115 23.56 -21.49 -3.07
C GLU A 115 25.10 -21.34 -2.97
N GLY A 116 25.72 -21.71 -1.84
CA GLY A 116 27.16 -21.62 -1.59
C GLY A 116 27.86 -22.92 -1.21
N ASP A 117 27.15 -24.05 -1.12
CA ASP A 117 27.69 -25.34 -0.64
C ASP A 117 28.03 -26.34 -1.77
N PHE A 118 28.24 -25.87 -3.00
CA PHE A 118 28.66 -26.69 -4.16
C PHE A 118 30.07 -26.38 -4.65
#